data_AF-A0A845X2W1-F1
#
_entry.id   AF-A0A845X2W1-F1
#
_cell.length_a   1.000
_cell.length_b   1.000
_cell.length_c   1.000
_cell.angle_alpha   90.00
_cell.angle_beta   90.00
_cell.angle_gamma   90.00
#
_symmetry.space_group_name_H-M   'P 1'
#
loop_
_entity.id
_entity.type
_entity.pdbx_description
1 polymer ?
#
loop_
_entity_poly.entity_id
_entity_poly.type
_entity_poly.pdbx_seq_one_letter_code
_entity_poly.pdbx_strand_id
1 'polypeptide(L)'
;MKDIDFYLNQATTYAGQNDYNADGSNFSLVPNSEKASYYEELHGKLVQQDFQDKASSMAMNWSIKNLEVQRQVSIEYKKSLSIDKFIHLCLTDIEILQNERYLVANLSPGGLAHFPKNTLGGAYLQYMCDGKFYEFDKNPLATNSDVEWFIRLLRQTHDFYHLVGEFYHYGWDGGFIVYNDPQCYERDLLVLHEEMYIYAFILGQVHLKSIIPIFAEWVNTSMPHCSRWLTNAYPLWLNTSDYKQSSKNFRFPTFIAECEKWMYASFKLNCLDIEICVDEYLEELYSALQPLPSQATLEEKEYRDSMLESFERGLRSKPLTCFRWDRYLGYPLQEVREFLGIPRRKIFKDSSHYIQADLY
;
A
#
# COMPACT_ATOMS: atom_id res chain seq x y z
N MET A 1 21.16 20.92 -15.40
CA MET A 1 20.32 20.11 -14.51
C MET A 1 18.98 19.95 -15.19
N LYS A 2 18.47 18.72 -15.33
CA LYS A 2 17.10 18.55 -15.84
C LYS A 2 16.15 19.06 -14.76
N ASP A 3 15.13 19.79 -15.19
CA ASP A 3 14.21 20.50 -14.29
C ASP A 3 13.17 19.53 -13.73
N ILE A 4 12.94 19.56 -12.42
CA ILE A 4 11.91 18.77 -11.75
C ILE A 4 10.52 19.08 -12.31
N ASP A 5 10.26 20.35 -12.64
CA ASP A 5 9.00 20.81 -13.16
C ASP A 5 8.68 20.18 -14.53
N PHE A 6 9.71 19.89 -15.33
CA PHE A 6 9.53 19.19 -16.60
C PHE A 6 8.94 17.79 -16.38
N TYR A 7 9.46 17.03 -15.40
CA TYR A 7 8.99 15.67 -15.13
C TYR A 7 7.63 15.63 -14.43
N LEU A 8 7.36 16.58 -13.53
CA LEU A 8 6.03 16.74 -12.92
C LEU A 8 4.97 17.06 -13.98
N ASN A 9 5.30 17.92 -14.96
CA ASN A 9 4.41 18.23 -16.08
C ASN A 9 4.21 17.02 -17.00
N GLN A 10 5.26 16.24 -17.28
CA GLN A 10 5.13 15.02 -18.07
C GLN A 10 4.21 13.99 -17.40
N ALA A 11 4.29 13.83 -16.08
CA ALA A 11 3.42 12.92 -15.34
C ALA A 11 1.97 13.41 -15.24
N THR A 12 1.71 14.71 -15.37
CA THR A 12 0.37 15.29 -15.21
C THR A 12 -0.65 14.77 -16.24
N THR A 13 -0.20 14.33 -17.42
CA THR A 13 -1.11 13.77 -18.43
C THR A 13 -1.56 12.35 -18.13
N TYR A 14 -1.05 11.69 -17.09
CA TYR A 14 -1.38 10.29 -16.75
C TYR A 14 -1.69 10.09 -15.26
N ALA A 15 -1.03 10.86 -14.39
CA ALA A 15 -1.22 10.77 -12.95
C ALA A 15 -2.65 11.14 -12.54
N GLY A 16 -3.23 10.33 -11.65
CA GLY A 16 -4.62 10.46 -11.20
C GLY A 16 -5.68 10.18 -12.26
N GLN A 17 -5.28 9.88 -13.50
CA GLN A 17 -6.23 9.44 -14.53
C GLN A 17 -6.57 7.97 -14.27
N ASN A 18 -7.69 7.77 -13.60
CA ASN A 18 -8.46 6.55 -13.67
C ASN A 18 -9.50 6.75 -14.78
N ASP A 19 -9.07 6.77 -16.03
CA ASP A 19 -10.03 6.55 -17.11
C ASP A 19 -10.63 5.17 -16.84
N TYR A 20 -11.84 5.17 -16.27
CA TYR A 20 -12.66 3.96 -16.12
C TYR A 20 -12.59 3.23 -17.46
N ASN A 21 -11.98 2.05 -17.47
CA ASN A 21 -11.66 1.36 -18.70
C ASN A 21 -12.89 1.34 -19.62
N ALA A 22 -12.70 1.78 -20.87
CA ALA A 22 -13.73 1.73 -21.90
C ALA A 22 -14.21 0.28 -22.21
N ASP A 23 -13.54 -0.74 -21.65
CA ASP A 23 -13.92 -2.15 -21.72
C ASP A 23 -15.03 -2.55 -20.72
N GLY A 24 -15.47 -1.64 -19.85
CA GLY A 24 -16.53 -1.89 -18.88
C GLY A 24 -16.08 -2.60 -17.60
N SER A 25 -14.78 -2.79 -17.37
CA SER A 25 -14.23 -3.16 -16.07
C SER A 25 -14.31 -1.99 -15.09
N ASN A 26 -15.50 -1.69 -14.60
CA ASN A 26 -15.62 -0.92 -13.37
C ASN A 26 -14.94 -1.72 -12.25
N PHE A 27 -14.28 -1.03 -11.31
CA PHE A 27 -14.18 -1.53 -9.94
C PHE A 27 -15.61 -1.83 -9.50
N SER A 28 -16.04 -3.08 -9.65
CA SER A 28 -17.31 -3.51 -9.11
C SER A 28 -17.04 -3.69 -7.63
N LEU A 29 -17.35 -2.63 -6.87
CA LEU A 29 -17.15 -2.58 -5.42
C LEU A 29 -17.93 -3.70 -4.70
N VAL A 30 -18.84 -4.35 -5.42
CA VAL A 30 -19.50 -5.58 -4.99
C VAL A 30 -19.32 -6.60 -6.11
N PRO A 31 -18.58 -7.69 -5.89
CA PRO A 31 -18.46 -8.76 -6.87
C PRO A 31 -19.85 -9.37 -7.11
N ASN A 32 -20.04 -10.03 -8.26
CA ASN A 32 -21.18 -10.93 -8.36
C ASN A 32 -21.08 -12.05 -7.30
N SER A 33 -22.22 -12.63 -6.92
CA SER A 33 -22.28 -13.65 -5.85
C SER A 33 -21.33 -14.83 -6.06
N GLU A 34 -21.05 -15.19 -7.32
CA GLU A 34 -20.09 -16.23 -7.68
C GLU A 34 -18.65 -15.89 -7.29
N LYS A 35 -18.16 -14.68 -7.62
CA LYS A 35 -16.81 -14.24 -7.25
C LYS A 35 -16.65 -14.10 -5.73
N ALA A 36 -17.66 -13.56 -5.04
CA ALA A 36 -17.65 -13.52 -3.57
C ALA A 36 -17.51 -14.93 -2.98
N SER A 37 -18.35 -15.86 -3.42
CA SER A 37 -18.34 -17.25 -2.95
C SER A 37 -17.00 -17.94 -3.19
N TYR A 38 -16.37 -17.68 -4.35
CA TYR A 38 -15.05 -18.24 -4.67
C TYR A 38 -13.97 -17.73 -3.71
N TYR A 39 -13.93 -16.44 -3.40
CA TYR A 39 -12.97 -15.89 -2.44
C TYR A 39 -13.23 -16.37 -1.02
N GLU A 40 -14.49 -16.51 -0.61
CA GLU A 40 -14.84 -17.11 0.69
C GLU A 40 -14.36 -18.57 0.78
N GLU A 41 -14.48 -19.35 -0.30
CA GLU A 41 -13.94 -20.71 -0.36
C GLU A 41 -12.41 -20.72 -0.18
N LEU A 42 -11.69 -19.83 -0.87
CA LEU A 42 -10.24 -19.71 -0.76
C LEU A 42 -9.79 -19.26 0.62
N HIS A 43 -10.50 -18.29 1.21
CA HIS A 43 -10.26 -17.87 2.58
C HIS A 43 -10.48 -19.04 3.57
N GLY A 44 -11.53 -19.84 3.35
CA GLY A 44 -11.76 -21.07 4.11
C GLY A 44 -10.59 -22.06 4.03
N LYS A 45 -9.99 -22.25 2.83
CA LYS A 45 -8.81 -23.12 2.65
C LYS A 45 -7.60 -22.59 3.42
N LEU A 46 -7.35 -21.27 3.39
CA LEU A 46 -6.31 -20.65 4.19
C LEU A 46 -6.55 -20.94 5.68
N VAL A 47 -7.75 -20.69 6.20
CA VAL A 47 -8.09 -20.96 7.61
C VAL A 47 -7.89 -22.42 7.99
N GLN A 48 -8.17 -23.37 7.10
CA GLN A 48 -7.98 -24.80 7.35
C GLN A 48 -6.51 -25.22 7.45
N GLN A 49 -5.59 -24.58 6.70
CA GLN A 49 -4.14 -24.83 6.84
C GLN A 49 -3.66 -24.57 8.29
N ASP A 50 -4.22 -23.56 8.95
CA ASP A 50 -3.87 -23.15 10.32
C ASP A 50 -4.23 -24.21 11.38
N PHE A 51 -5.30 -24.98 11.17
CA PHE A 51 -5.68 -26.05 12.09
C PHE A 51 -4.73 -27.26 12.03
N GLN A 52 -3.96 -27.41 10.95
CA GLN A 52 -2.94 -28.45 10.85
C GLN A 52 -1.60 -28.01 11.48
N ASP A 53 -1.30 -26.70 11.48
CA ASP A 53 -0.05 -26.14 12.01
C ASP A 53 -0.11 -25.66 13.47
N LYS A 54 -1.29 -25.68 14.10
CA LYS A 54 -1.58 -25.19 15.49
C LYS A 54 -0.83 -25.87 16.64
N ALA A 55 0.15 -26.72 16.38
CA ALA A 55 0.96 -27.34 17.43
C ALA A 55 2.01 -26.41 18.06
N SER A 56 2.20 -25.14 17.63
CA SER A 56 3.27 -24.29 18.20
C SER A 56 3.08 -22.77 18.30
N SER A 57 1.94 -22.16 17.93
CA SER A 57 1.82 -20.69 17.88
C SER A 57 1.34 -20.06 19.20
N MET A 58 2.25 -19.84 20.15
CA MET A 58 2.10 -18.75 21.12
C MET A 58 2.56 -17.45 20.45
N ALA A 59 1.76 -16.38 20.55
CA ALA A 59 2.17 -15.03 20.16
C ALA A 59 3.50 -14.68 20.86
N MET A 60 4.60 -14.70 20.12
CA MET A 60 5.93 -14.51 20.71
C MET A 60 6.20 -13.03 20.90
N ASN A 61 6.58 -12.64 22.12
CA ASN A 61 7.20 -11.33 22.34
C ASN A 61 8.57 -11.31 21.65
N TRP A 62 8.68 -10.54 20.56
CA TRP A 62 9.82 -10.55 19.67
C TRP A 62 10.98 -9.71 20.22
N SER A 63 11.97 -10.38 20.81
CA SER A 63 13.32 -9.84 20.99
C SER A 63 14.29 -10.54 20.03
N ILE A 64 15.40 -9.89 19.70
CA ILE A 64 16.46 -10.33 18.75
C ILE A 64 16.92 -11.80 18.97
N LYS A 65 16.69 -12.39 20.16
CA LYS A 65 17.03 -13.80 20.45
C LYS A 65 16.15 -14.87 19.77
N ASN A 66 14.97 -14.54 19.26
CA ASN A 66 14.06 -15.55 18.67
C ASN A 66 14.40 -15.90 17.19
N LEU A 67 15.36 -15.20 16.59
CA LEU A 67 15.77 -15.33 15.17
C LEU A 67 16.40 -16.70 14.83
N GLU A 68 17.00 -17.40 15.79
CA GLU A 68 17.64 -18.69 15.54
C GLU A 68 16.63 -19.83 15.33
N VAL A 69 15.45 -19.74 15.96
CA VAL A 69 14.42 -20.77 15.91
C VAL A 69 13.67 -20.75 14.56
N GLN A 70 13.34 -19.57 14.03
CA GLN A 70 12.70 -19.44 12.70
C GLN A 70 13.60 -19.93 11.56
N ARG A 71 14.92 -19.73 11.68
CA ARG A 71 15.86 -20.27 10.69
C ARG A 71 15.78 -21.80 10.60
N GLN A 72 15.61 -22.51 11.72
CA GLN A 72 15.50 -23.97 11.72
C GLN A 72 14.17 -24.48 11.13
N VAL A 73 13.04 -23.84 11.45
CA VAL A 73 11.73 -24.22 10.88
C VAL A 73 11.69 -23.95 9.37
N SER A 74 12.26 -22.84 8.91
CA SER A 74 12.37 -22.61 7.45
C SER A 74 13.27 -23.66 6.78
N ILE A 75 14.32 -24.17 7.44
CA ILE A 75 15.21 -25.21 6.88
C ILE A 75 14.48 -26.54 6.65
N GLU A 76 13.53 -26.92 7.50
CA GLU A 76 12.74 -28.14 7.30
C GLU A 76 11.71 -27.99 6.19
N TYR A 77 11.04 -26.84 6.11
CA TYR A 77 10.14 -26.53 4.98
C TYR A 77 10.91 -26.38 3.66
N LYS A 78 12.17 -25.90 3.70
CA LYS A 78 13.10 -25.80 2.57
C LYS A 78 13.50 -27.16 1.98
N LYS A 79 13.33 -28.27 2.70
CA LYS A 79 13.65 -29.62 2.20
C LYS A 79 12.50 -30.29 1.45
N SER A 80 11.24 -29.89 1.67
CA SER A 80 10.07 -30.56 1.06
C SER A 80 9.69 -30.00 -0.31
N LEU A 81 10.04 -28.75 -0.60
CA LEU A 81 9.85 -28.11 -1.91
C LEU A 81 11.14 -28.23 -2.73
N SER A 82 11.13 -29.08 -3.76
CA SER A 82 12.21 -29.23 -4.75
C SER A 82 12.33 -27.99 -5.66
N ILE A 83 12.45 -26.80 -5.07
CA ILE A 83 12.68 -25.52 -5.76
C ILE A 83 14.20 -25.35 -5.83
N ASP A 84 14.77 -25.81 -6.94
CA ASP A 84 16.20 -26.08 -7.09
C ASP A 84 17.16 -24.87 -7.04
N LYS A 85 16.69 -23.64 -6.81
CA LYS A 85 17.54 -22.47 -6.51
C LYS A 85 16.78 -21.45 -5.67
N PHE A 86 17.04 -21.39 -4.36
CA PHE A 86 16.61 -20.27 -3.53
C PHE A 86 17.30 -19.00 -4.01
N ILE A 87 16.51 -18.10 -4.59
CA ILE A 87 16.98 -16.79 -5.04
C ILE A 87 17.02 -15.88 -3.82
N HIS A 88 18.20 -15.45 -3.37
CA HIS A 88 18.32 -14.46 -2.30
C HIS A 88 17.50 -13.20 -2.61
N LEU A 89 16.83 -12.65 -1.59
CA LEU A 89 16.14 -11.36 -1.68
C LEU A 89 17.14 -10.30 -2.17
N CYS A 90 16.83 -9.68 -3.29
CA CYS A 90 17.62 -8.60 -3.88
C CYS A 90 16.70 -7.56 -4.52
N LEU A 91 17.16 -6.31 -4.50
CA LEU A 91 16.57 -5.27 -5.35
C LEU A 91 17.07 -5.47 -6.79
N THR A 92 16.22 -5.12 -7.74
CA THR A 92 16.60 -4.98 -9.15
C THR A 92 16.75 -3.50 -9.45
N ASP A 93 17.81 -3.16 -10.18
CA ASP A 93 18.00 -1.80 -10.70
C ASP A 93 16.75 -1.33 -11.47
N ILE A 94 16.29 -0.12 -11.18
CA ILE A 94 15.07 0.42 -11.79
C ILE A 94 15.21 0.59 -13.30
N GLU A 95 16.42 0.84 -13.82
CA GLU A 95 16.69 0.89 -15.26
C GLU A 95 16.52 -0.49 -15.90
N ILE A 96 16.91 -1.57 -15.21
CA ILE A 96 16.66 -2.94 -15.68
C ILE A 96 15.16 -3.20 -15.72
N LEU A 97 14.42 -2.85 -14.66
CA LEU A 97 12.96 -3.02 -14.62
C LEU A 97 12.27 -2.21 -15.72
N GLN A 98 12.73 -0.98 -15.97
CA GLN A 98 12.22 -0.11 -17.04
C GLN A 98 12.47 -0.72 -18.42
N ASN A 99 13.68 -1.20 -18.68
CA ASN A 99 14.07 -1.80 -19.96
C ASN A 99 13.29 -3.10 -20.24
N GLU A 100 13.05 -3.90 -19.20
CA GLU A 100 12.20 -5.09 -19.28
C GLU A 100 10.69 -4.77 -19.37
N ARG A 101 10.30 -3.50 -19.16
CA ARG A 101 8.91 -3.10 -18.90
C ARG A 101 8.26 -4.01 -17.85
N TYR A 102 9.01 -4.31 -16.80
CA TYR A 102 8.57 -5.21 -15.75
C TYR A 102 7.28 -4.69 -15.11
N LEU A 103 6.31 -5.58 -15.05
CA LEU A 103 5.07 -5.48 -14.32
C LEU A 103 4.90 -6.82 -13.60
N VAL A 104 4.22 -6.81 -12.46
CA VAL A 104 3.94 -8.03 -11.69
C VAL A 104 3.18 -9.00 -12.59
N ALA A 105 3.62 -10.26 -12.62
CA ALA A 105 2.92 -11.31 -13.36
C ALA A 105 1.44 -11.40 -12.92
N ASN A 106 0.57 -11.90 -13.81
CA ASN A 106 -0.85 -12.04 -13.49
C ASN A 106 -1.04 -12.97 -12.28
N LEU A 107 -1.37 -12.37 -11.14
CA LEU A 107 -1.65 -13.08 -9.89
C LEU A 107 -3.12 -13.50 -9.91
N SER A 108 -3.36 -14.78 -9.64
CA SER A 108 -4.72 -15.28 -9.43
C SER A 108 -4.90 -15.65 -7.96
N PRO A 109 -6.09 -15.46 -7.38
CA PRO A 109 -6.40 -15.94 -6.03
C PRO A 109 -6.04 -17.41 -5.84
N GLY A 110 -6.40 -18.26 -6.81
CA GLY A 110 -6.09 -19.69 -6.78
C GLY A 110 -4.59 -19.98 -6.78
N GLY A 111 -3.79 -19.22 -7.55
CA GLY A 111 -2.34 -19.31 -7.53
C GLY A 111 -1.74 -18.90 -6.18
N LEU A 112 -2.25 -17.82 -5.58
CA LEU A 112 -1.78 -17.35 -4.29
C LEU A 112 -2.17 -18.28 -3.12
N ALA A 113 -3.28 -19.01 -3.23
CA ALA A 113 -3.77 -19.92 -2.20
C ALA A 113 -2.86 -21.14 -1.96
N HIS A 114 -1.87 -21.36 -2.84
CA HIS A 114 -0.85 -22.40 -2.68
C HIS A 114 0.30 -21.97 -1.77
N PHE A 115 0.44 -20.67 -1.47
CA PHE A 115 1.47 -20.18 -0.57
C PHE A 115 1.04 -20.31 0.90
N PRO A 116 1.97 -20.62 1.82
CA PRO A 116 1.68 -20.57 3.24
C PRO A 116 1.28 -19.16 3.68
N LYS A 117 0.38 -19.05 4.68
CA LYS A 117 -0.15 -17.78 5.17
C LYS A 117 0.89 -16.74 5.57
N ASN A 118 1.98 -17.19 6.19
CA ASN A 118 3.03 -16.30 6.69
C ASN A 118 4.01 -15.85 5.59
N THR A 119 3.86 -16.31 4.35
CA THR A 119 4.65 -15.80 3.22
C THR A 119 3.99 -14.57 2.59
N LEU A 120 4.76 -13.80 1.82
CA LEU A 120 4.28 -12.63 1.09
C LEU A 120 3.03 -12.95 0.26
N GLY A 121 3.02 -14.07 -0.47
CA GLY A 121 1.90 -14.48 -1.32
C GLY A 121 0.65 -14.89 -0.53
N GLY A 122 0.82 -15.68 0.54
CA GLY A 122 -0.30 -16.08 1.39
C GLY A 122 -0.88 -14.89 2.18
N ALA A 123 -0.02 -14.02 2.69
CA ALA A 123 -0.41 -12.80 3.40
C ALA A 123 -1.09 -11.79 2.46
N TYR A 124 -0.61 -11.68 1.22
CA TYR A 124 -1.26 -10.86 0.20
C TYR A 124 -2.64 -11.39 -0.16
N LEU A 125 -2.81 -12.70 -0.34
CA LEU A 125 -4.14 -13.28 -0.54
C LEU A 125 -5.06 -13.01 0.66
N GLN A 126 -4.56 -13.17 1.88
CA GLN A 126 -5.33 -12.84 3.08
C GLN A 126 -5.78 -11.39 3.06
N TYR A 127 -4.87 -10.45 2.83
CA TYR A 127 -5.18 -9.02 2.73
C TYR A 127 -6.26 -8.74 1.67
N MET A 128 -6.14 -9.37 0.49
CA MET A 128 -7.12 -9.22 -0.58
C MET A 128 -8.50 -9.80 -0.22
N CYS A 129 -8.54 -10.93 0.47
CA CYS A 129 -9.77 -11.53 0.99
C CYS A 129 -10.43 -10.65 2.06
N ASP A 130 -9.65 -10.16 3.02
CA ASP A 130 -10.13 -9.36 4.15
C ASP A 130 -10.63 -7.98 3.69
N GLY A 131 -9.94 -7.34 2.75
CA GLY A 131 -10.35 -6.08 2.11
C GLY A 131 -11.36 -6.24 0.96
N LYS A 132 -11.79 -7.48 0.67
CA LYS A 132 -12.76 -7.79 -0.40
C LYS A 132 -12.33 -7.20 -1.76
N PHE A 133 -11.06 -7.35 -2.09
CA PHE A 133 -10.46 -6.93 -3.34
C PHE A 133 -10.51 -8.06 -4.37
N TYR A 134 -11.55 -8.05 -5.22
CA TYR A 134 -11.84 -9.19 -6.08
C TYR A 134 -11.12 -9.20 -7.43
N GLU A 135 -10.30 -8.18 -7.72
CA GLU A 135 -9.68 -7.99 -9.04
C GLU A 135 -8.24 -7.54 -8.88
N PHE A 136 -7.30 -8.42 -9.23
CA PHE A 136 -5.90 -8.07 -9.45
C PHE A 136 -5.82 -7.27 -10.76
N ASP A 137 -5.12 -6.12 -10.70
CA ASP A 137 -4.88 -5.16 -11.80
C ASP A 137 -5.44 -5.59 -13.16
N LYS A 138 -6.62 -5.05 -13.49
CA LYS A 138 -7.29 -5.31 -14.76
C LYS A 138 -6.77 -4.47 -15.91
N ASN A 139 -5.78 -3.60 -15.72
CA ASN A 139 -5.44 -2.63 -16.75
C ASN A 139 -4.66 -3.33 -17.89
N PRO A 140 -5.27 -3.72 -19.02
CA PRO A 140 -4.66 -4.66 -19.97
C PRO A 140 -3.71 -3.98 -20.95
N LEU A 141 -3.50 -2.67 -20.82
CA LEU A 141 -2.87 -1.86 -21.86
C LEU A 141 -1.35 -1.94 -21.79
N ALA A 142 -0.73 -2.37 -22.89
CA ALA A 142 0.70 -2.22 -23.09
C ALA A 142 1.12 -0.77 -22.82
N THR A 143 2.16 -0.58 -22.02
CA THR A 143 2.69 0.74 -21.66
C THR A 143 3.58 1.24 -22.79
N ASN A 144 3.22 2.35 -23.42
CA ASN A 144 3.92 2.88 -24.60
C ASN A 144 5.01 3.91 -24.26
N SER A 145 5.08 4.32 -22.99
CA SER A 145 6.01 5.32 -22.50
C SER A 145 6.53 4.98 -21.10
N ASP A 146 7.63 5.64 -20.70
CA ASP A 146 8.19 5.47 -19.35
C ASP A 146 7.23 5.91 -18.25
N VAL A 147 6.50 7.00 -18.49
CA VAL A 147 5.52 7.54 -17.54
C VAL A 147 4.35 6.58 -17.35
N GLU A 148 3.82 6.01 -18.45
CA GLU A 148 2.78 4.99 -18.39
C GLU A 148 3.26 3.74 -17.65
N TRP A 149 4.46 3.25 -17.98
CA TRP A 149 5.04 2.08 -17.34
C TRP A 149 5.24 2.29 -15.84
N PHE A 150 5.86 3.39 -15.45
CA PHE A 150 6.22 3.63 -14.07
C PHE A 150 4.99 3.85 -13.19
N ILE A 151 4.02 4.65 -13.65
CA ILE A 151 2.78 4.86 -12.89
C ILE A 151 1.97 3.56 -12.83
N ARG A 152 1.96 2.75 -13.90
CA ARG A 152 1.32 1.43 -13.86
C ARG A 152 1.99 0.49 -12.85
N LEU A 153 3.32 0.45 -12.79
CA LEU A 153 4.05 -0.34 -11.80
C LEU A 153 3.67 0.07 -10.37
N LEU A 154 3.61 1.38 -10.09
CA LEU A 154 3.18 1.90 -8.79
C LEU A 154 1.76 1.42 -8.44
N ARG A 155 0.79 1.61 -9.36
CA ARG A 155 -0.60 1.18 -9.14
C ARG A 155 -0.73 -0.31 -8.91
N GLN A 156 -0.04 -1.13 -9.71
CA GLN A 156 -0.11 -2.58 -9.61
C GLN A 156 0.53 -3.11 -8.31
N THR A 157 1.50 -2.39 -7.76
CA THR A 157 2.23 -2.81 -6.55
C THR A 157 1.77 -2.10 -5.27
N HIS A 158 0.87 -1.13 -5.37
CA HIS A 158 0.29 -0.37 -4.26
C HIS A 158 -0.23 -1.26 -3.12
N ASP A 159 -0.97 -2.32 -3.44
CA ASP A 159 -1.53 -3.20 -2.41
C ASP A 159 -0.46 -4.06 -1.72
N PHE A 160 0.67 -4.31 -2.38
CA PHE A 160 1.84 -4.87 -1.70
C PHE A 160 2.46 -3.87 -0.73
N TYR A 161 2.40 -2.56 -1.03
CA TYR A 161 2.94 -1.52 -0.16
C TYR A 161 2.11 -1.40 1.12
N HIS A 162 0.78 -1.54 1.01
CA HIS A 162 -0.12 -1.71 2.16
C HIS A 162 0.35 -2.85 3.05
N LEU A 163 0.56 -4.02 2.43
CA LEU A 163 0.94 -5.23 3.11
C LEU A 163 2.29 -5.09 3.84
N VAL A 164 3.36 -4.69 3.15
CA VAL A 164 4.68 -4.60 3.77
C VAL A 164 4.80 -3.41 4.72
N GLY A 165 4.07 -2.33 4.44
CA GLY A 165 4.03 -1.09 5.22
C GLY A 165 3.08 -1.12 6.42
N GLU A 166 2.27 -2.18 6.57
CA GLU A 166 1.31 -2.33 7.69
C GLU A 166 0.22 -1.25 7.70
N PHE A 167 -0.27 -0.93 6.50
CA PHE A 167 -1.40 -0.04 6.27
C PHE A 167 -2.58 -0.89 5.82
N TYR A 168 -3.57 -1.11 6.69
CA TYR A 168 -4.65 -2.06 6.42
C TYR A 168 -5.99 -1.35 6.29
N HIS A 169 -6.81 -1.80 5.33
CA HIS A 169 -8.18 -1.32 5.21
C HIS A 169 -9.09 -2.06 6.20
N TYR A 170 -9.59 -1.34 7.19
CA TYR A 170 -10.37 -1.94 8.27
C TYR A 170 -11.83 -2.14 7.88
N GLY A 171 -12.28 -3.40 7.85
CA GLY A 171 -13.68 -3.74 7.56
C GLY A 171 -14.17 -3.17 6.23
N TRP A 172 -13.24 -3.01 5.28
CA TRP A 172 -13.53 -2.42 3.99
C TRP A 172 -14.12 -3.48 3.09
N ASP A 173 -15.40 -3.34 2.80
CA ASP A 173 -16.13 -4.34 2.02
C ASP A 173 -15.98 -4.14 0.50
N GLY A 174 -14.79 -3.71 0.05
CA GLY A 174 -14.48 -3.53 -1.37
C GLY A 174 -14.95 -2.21 -1.97
N GLY A 175 -15.22 -1.17 -1.17
CA GLY A 175 -15.55 0.16 -1.65
C GLY A 175 -15.89 1.16 -0.54
N PHE A 176 -15.83 2.46 -0.81
CA PHE A 176 -16.39 3.47 0.11
C PHE A 176 -17.89 3.22 0.20
N ILE A 177 -18.27 2.38 1.15
CA ILE A 177 -19.64 2.06 1.44
C ILE A 177 -20.15 3.17 2.34
N VAL A 178 -20.48 4.31 1.71
CA VAL A 178 -20.98 5.46 2.41
C VAL A 178 -22.46 5.21 2.75
N TYR A 179 -22.72 4.74 3.96
CA TYR A 179 -24.07 4.52 4.49
C TYR A 179 -24.44 5.53 5.58
N ASN A 180 -25.75 5.70 5.80
CA ASN A 180 -26.38 6.59 6.81
C ASN A 180 -26.04 6.21 8.27
N ASP A 181 -25.06 5.34 8.51
CA ASP A 181 -24.67 4.85 9.82
C ASP A 181 -23.41 5.60 10.29
N PRO A 182 -23.46 6.34 11.41
CA PRO A 182 -22.29 6.96 12.03
C PRO A 182 -21.11 5.99 12.21
N GLN A 183 -21.38 4.70 12.43
CA GLN A 183 -20.34 3.67 12.55
C GLN A 183 -19.59 3.44 11.22
N CYS A 184 -20.25 3.60 10.07
CA CYS A 184 -19.61 3.51 8.76
C CYS A 184 -18.79 4.76 8.44
N TYR A 185 -19.22 5.95 8.84
CA TYR A 185 -18.45 7.18 8.63
C TYR A 185 -17.10 7.12 9.36
N GLU A 186 -17.10 6.73 10.63
CA GLU A 186 -15.87 6.59 11.41
C GLU A 186 -14.93 5.54 10.77
N ARG A 187 -15.47 4.39 10.36
CA ARG A 187 -14.71 3.36 9.62
C ARG A 187 -14.12 3.90 8.32
N ASP A 188 -14.91 4.55 7.47
CA ASP A 188 -14.47 5.04 6.16
C ASP A 188 -13.43 6.17 6.31
N LEU A 189 -13.55 6.99 7.36
CA LEU A 189 -12.55 7.99 7.71
C LEU A 189 -11.24 7.33 8.13
N LEU A 190 -11.30 6.24 8.91
CA LEU A 190 -10.11 5.44 9.25
C LEU A 190 -9.45 4.85 8.00
N VAL A 191 -10.23 4.31 7.06
CA VAL A 191 -9.71 3.81 5.77
C VAL A 191 -9.01 4.93 5.00
N LEU A 192 -9.60 6.13 4.90
CA LEU A 192 -8.94 7.27 4.27
C LEU A 192 -7.68 7.71 5.00
N HIS A 193 -7.65 7.62 6.33
CA HIS A 193 -6.43 7.91 7.08
C HIS A 193 -5.32 6.90 6.77
N GLU A 194 -5.64 5.61 6.70
CA GLU A 194 -4.66 4.57 6.31
C GLU A 194 -4.15 4.76 4.89
N GLU A 195 -5.01 5.16 3.95
CA GLU A 195 -4.60 5.60 2.61
C GLU A 195 -3.63 6.78 2.68
N MET A 196 -3.93 7.81 3.48
CA MET A 196 -3.01 8.93 3.65
C MET A 196 -1.65 8.49 4.23
N TYR A 197 -1.65 7.52 5.15
CA TYR A 197 -0.41 7.01 5.75
C TYR A 197 0.45 6.24 4.73
N ILE A 198 -0.15 5.38 3.90
CA ILE A 198 0.62 4.71 2.84
C ILE A 198 1.18 5.72 1.83
N TYR A 199 0.43 6.76 1.46
CA TYR A 199 0.96 7.79 0.57
C TYR A 199 2.05 8.64 1.23
N ALA A 200 1.97 8.92 2.54
CA ALA A 200 3.06 9.51 3.30
C ALA A 200 4.32 8.63 3.25
N PHE A 201 4.16 7.31 3.41
CA PHE A 201 5.25 6.34 3.27
C PHE A 201 5.85 6.30 1.86
N ILE A 202 5.02 6.35 0.82
CA ILE A 202 5.47 6.43 -0.58
C ILE A 202 6.24 7.73 -0.82
N LEU A 203 5.75 8.88 -0.32
CA LEU A 203 6.46 10.15 -0.44
C LEU A 203 7.82 10.13 0.25
N GLY A 204 7.97 9.36 1.33
CA GLY A 204 9.27 9.12 1.97
C GLY A 204 10.30 8.50 1.01
N GLN A 205 9.88 7.73 0.01
CA GLN A 205 10.77 7.10 -0.98
C GLN A 205 11.10 8.02 -2.18
N VAL A 206 10.52 9.22 -2.26
CA VAL A 206 10.78 10.16 -3.36
C VAL A 206 12.21 10.71 -3.30
N HIS A 207 12.80 10.84 -2.11
CA HIS A 207 14.19 11.32 -1.92
C HIS A 207 14.52 12.65 -2.64
N LEU A 208 13.53 13.51 -2.89
CA LEU A 208 13.74 14.88 -3.38
C LEU A 208 13.35 15.85 -2.26
N LYS A 209 14.26 16.73 -1.80
CA LYS A 209 13.94 17.70 -0.74
C LYS A 209 12.76 18.63 -1.09
N SER A 210 12.50 18.85 -2.38
CA SER A 210 11.32 19.60 -2.85
C SER A 210 9.97 18.99 -2.47
N ILE A 211 9.91 17.72 -2.01
CA ILE A 211 8.67 17.13 -1.48
C ILE A 211 8.32 17.63 -0.08
N ILE A 212 9.30 18.12 0.69
CA ILE A 212 9.14 18.44 2.11
C ILE A 212 8.03 19.48 2.34
N PRO A 213 7.96 20.61 1.61
CA PRO A 213 6.88 21.58 1.78
C PRO A 213 5.49 21.01 1.46
N ILE A 214 5.40 20.13 0.46
CA ILE A 214 4.15 19.50 0.03
C ILE A 214 3.68 18.51 1.09
N PHE A 215 4.59 17.68 1.58
CA PHE A 215 4.28 16.75 2.66
C PHE A 215 3.91 17.49 3.96
N ALA A 216 4.60 18.58 4.30
CA ALA A 216 4.22 19.42 5.43
C ALA A 216 2.80 20.00 5.28
N GLU A 217 2.42 20.44 4.07
CA GLU A 217 1.05 20.87 3.78
C GLU A 217 0.04 19.73 3.99
N TRP A 218 0.36 18.52 3.54
CA TRP A 218 -0.51 17.35 3.74
C TRP A 218 -0.72 17.09 5.23
N VAL A 219 0.36 16.99 6.01
CA VAL A 219 0.28 16.78 7.47
C VAL A 219 -0.63 17.80 8.15
N ASN A 220 -0.63 19.06 7.68
CA ASN A 220 -1.44 20.13 8.28
C ASN A 220 -2.91 20.12 7.80
N THR A 221 -3.23 19.56 6.63
CA THR A 221 -4.51 19.81 5.96
C THR A 221 -5.32 18.57 5.58
N SER A 222 -4.69 17.39 5.51
CA SER A 222 -5.30 16.18 4.93
C SER A 222 -6.43 15.62 5.79
N MET A 223 -6.30 15.55 7.12
CA MET A 223 -7.38 15.03 7.99
C MET A 223 -8.68 15.84 7.86
N PRO A 224 -8.68 17.19 8.01
CA PRO A 224 -9.86 18.00 7.74
C PRO A 224 -10.36 17.86 6.29
N HIS A 225 -9.46 17.64 5.33
CA HIS A 225 -9.82 17.43 3.94
C HIS A 225 -10.55 16.09 3.74
N CYS A 226 -10.07 14.99 4.30
CA CYS A 226 -10.71 13.67 4.27
C CYS A 226 -12.10 13.71 4.91
N SER A 227 -12.23 14.34 6.08
CA SER A 227 -13.52 14.49 6.76
C SER A 227 -14.53 15.30 5.92
N ARG A 228 -14.11 16.47 5.40
CA ARG A 228 -14.96 17.26 4.50
C ARG A 228 -15.32 16.51 3.22
N TRP A 229 -14.37 15.78 2.66
CA TRP A 229 -14.57 15.00 1.45
C TRP A 229 -15.65 13.94 1.67
N LEU A 230 -15.55 13.13 2.74
CA LEU A 230 -16.59 12.14 3.09
C LEU A 230 -17.96 12.79 3.31
N THR A 231 -17.98 13.91 4.04
CA THR A 231 -19.22 14.64 4.36
C THR A 231 -19.90 15.15 3.09
N ASN A 232 -19.13 15.61 2.10
CA ASN A 232 -19.64 16.12 0.82
C ASN A 232 -19.97 15.00 -0.18
N ALA A 233 -19.23 13.88 -0.13
CA ALA A 233 -19.49 12.69 -0.96
C ALA A 233 -20.90 12.18 -0.75
N TYR A 234 -21.31 12.21 0.52
CA TYR A 234 -22.44 11.44 0.99
C TYR A 234 -23.78 11.89 0.38
N PRO A 235 -24.16 13.18 0.44
CA PRO A 235 -25.42 13.64 -0.15
C PRO A 235 -25.44 13.52 -1.67
N LEU A 236 -24.28 13.64 -2.34
CA LEU A 236 -24.19 13.54 -3.79
C LEU A 236 -24.48 12.11 -4.28
N TRP A 237 -24.01 11.11 -3.54
CA TRP A 237 -24.30 9.71 -3.84
C TRP A 237 -25.78 9.37 -3.62
N LEU A 238 -26.36 9.75 -2.48
CA LEU A 238 -27.77 9.46 -2.15
C LEU A 238 -28.78 9.99 -3.20
N ASN A 239 -28.50 11.16 -3.76
CA ASN A 239 -29.45 11.87 -4.64
C ASN A 239 -29.23 11.58 -6.13
N THR A 240 -28.31 10.68 -6.46
CA THR A 240 -27.88 10.44 -7.83
C THR A 240 -28.23 9.03 -8.28
N SER A 241 -29.05 8.91 -9.31
CA SER A 241 -29.24 7.65 -10.06
C SER A 241 -28.13 7.40 -11.10
N ASP A 242 -27.36 8.42 -11.48
CA ASP A 242 -26.23 8.36 -12.42
C ASP A 242 -24.91 8.83 -11.80
N TYR A 243 -24.26 7.93 -11.06
CA TYR A 243 -23.01 8.22 -10.34
C TYR A 243 -21.89 8.74 -11.26
N LYS A 244 -21.89 8.34 -12.55
CA LYS A 244 -20.88 8.78 -13.53
C LYS A 244 -20.99 10.27 -13.84
N GLN A 245 -22.18 10.85 -13.77
CA GLN A 245 -22.36 12.28 -14.02
C GLN A 245 -22.07 13.12 -12.78
N SER A 246 -22.45 12.64 -11.59
CA SER A 246 -22.20 13.33 -10.33
C SER A 246 -20.75 13.23 -9.86
N SER A 247 -20.04 12.15 -10.18
CA SER A 247 -18.61 12.00 -9.86
C SER A 247 -17.72 13.00 -10.57
N LYS A 248 -18.14 13.58 -11.71
CA LYS A 248 -17.40 14.65 -12.40
C LYS A 248 -17.30 15.94 -11.58
N ASN A 249 -18.27 16.17 -10.70
CA ASN A 249 -18.26 17.30 -9.76
C ASN A 249 -17.58 16.93 -8.43
N PHE A 250 -17.19 15.67 -8.27
CA PHE A 250 -16.66 15.11 -7.04
C PHE A 250 -15.20 14.71 -7.24
N ARG A 251 -14.30 15.64 -6.97
CA ARG A 251 -12.85 15.37 -7.09
C ARG A 251 -12.38 14.61 -5.86
N PHE A 252 -11.94 13.37 -6.07
CA PHE A 252 -11.14 12.65 -5.08
C PHE A 252 -9.91 13.51 -4.73
N PRO A 253 -9.42 13.48 -3.48
CA PRO A 253 -8.25 14.26 -3.12
C PRO A 253 -7.07 13.90 -4.04
N THR A 254 -6.26 14.89 -4.40
CA THR A 254 -5.23 14.73 -5.44
C THR A 254 -3.99 13.97 -4.97
N PHE A 255 -3.96 13.47 -3.72
CA PHE A 255 -2.76 12.87 -3.13
C PHE A 255 -2.21 11.71 -3.96
N ILE A 256 -3.06 10.86 -4.54
CA ILE A 256 -2.62 9.75 -5.40
C ILE A 256 -1.85 10.30 -6.60
N ALA A 257 -2.46 11.26 -7.31
CA ALA A 257 -1.87 11.86 -8.49
C ALA A 257 -0.57 12.60 -8.18
N GLU A 258 -0.50 13.27 -7.03
CA GLU A 258 0.71 13.95 -6.59
C GLU A 258 1.83 12.95 -6.27
N CYS A 259 1.55 11.89 -5.51
CA CYS A 259 2.52 10.82 -5.25
C CYS A 259 3.05 10.21 -6.55
N GLU A 260 2.18 9.88 -7.49
CA GLU A 260 2.56 9.35 -8.80
C GLU A 260 3.52 10.29 -9.55
N LYS A 261 3.23 11.59 -9.58
CA LYS A 261 4.10 12.60 -10.22
C LYS A 261 5.45 12.69 -9.55
N TRP A 262 5.48 12.77 -8.22
CA TRP A 262 6.72 12.95 -7.46
C TRP A 262 7.61 11.72 -7.51
N MET A 263 7.03 10.52 -7.41
CA MET A 263 7.76 9.27 -7.61
C MET A 263 8.33 9.18 -9.03
N TYR A 264 7.56 9.59 -10.05
CA TYR A 264 8.07 9.61 -11.43
C TYR A 264 9.20 10.63 -11.62
N ALA A 265 9.07 11.83 -11.05
CA ALA A 265 10.13 12.84 -11.10
C ALA A 265 11.42 12.33 -10.42
N SER A 266 11.29 11.71 -9.25
CA SER A 266 12.42 11.07 -8.56
C SER A 266 13.08 9.97 -9.39
N PHE A 267 12.27 9.11 -10.01
CA PHE A 267 12.75 8.10 -10.95
C PHE A 267 13.56 8.70 -12.09
N LYS A 268 13.03 9.73 -12.79
CA LYS A 268 13.74 10.33 -13.93
C LYS A 268 14.97 11.15 -13.54
N LEU A 269 15.07 11.55 -12.27
CA LEU A 269 16.22 12.24 -11.69
C LEU A 269 17.20 11.28 -11.02
N ASN A 270 16.95 9.96 -11.07
CA ASN A 270 17.76 8.91 -10.43
C ASN A 270 17.93 9.17 -8.93
N CYS A 271 16.83 9.49 -8.23
CA CYS A 271 16.84 9.76 -6.79
C CYS A 271 16.24 8.62 -5.96
N LEU A 272 15.54 7.64 -6.56
CA LEU A 272 14.85 6.60 -5.80
C LEU A 272 15.78 5.68 -4.98
N ASP A 273 17.00 5.44 -5.45
CA ASP A 273 17.95 4.49 -4.85
C ASP A 273 19.19 5.18 -4.25
N ILE A 274 19.20 6.51 -4.17
CA ILE A 274 20.30 7.26 -3.54
C ILE A 274 20.26 7.11 -2.02
N GLU A 275 21.44 7.07 -1.42
CA GLU A 275 21.56 7.20 0.03
C GLU A 275 21.24 8.63 0.46
N ILE A 276 20.38 8.78 1.46
CA ILE A 276 19.98 10.06 2.03
C ILE A 276 20.33 10.14 3.52
N CYS A 277 20.54 11.36 4.02
CA CYS A 277 20.56 11.60 5.45
C CYS A 277 19.13 11.80 5.95
N VAL A 278 18.56 10.77 6.58
CA VAL A 278 17.17 10.80 7.07
C VAL A 278 16.95 11.96 8.04
N ASP A 279 17.90 12.23 8.94
CA ASP A 279 17.77 13.27 9.95
C ASP A 279 17.68 14.67 9.33
N GLU A 280 18.40 14.94 8.23
CA GLU A 280 18.27 16.21 7.50
C GLU A 280 16.87 16.42 6.91
N TYR A 281 16.26 15.36 6.33
CA TYR A 281 14.90 15.44 5.79
C TYR A 281 13.89 15.71 6.90
N LEU A 282 14.06 15.06 8.05
CA LEU A 282 13.18 15.25 9.20
C LEU A 282 13.35 16.64 9.81
N GLU A 283 14.58 17.16 9.98
CA GLU A 283 14.83 18.51 10.50
C GLU A 283 14.19 19.59 9.61
N GLU A 284 14.34 19.48 8.29
CA GLU A 284 13.71 20.38 7.33
C GLU A 284 12.19 20.28 7.37
N LEU A 285 11.65 19.06 7.46
CA LEU A 285 10.21 18.83 7.60
C LEU A 285 9.67 19.46 8.88
N TYR A 286 10.28 19.20 10.04
CA TYR A 286 9.85 19.78 11.31
C TYR A 286 9.90 21.31 11.29
N SER A 287 10.85 21.90 10.57
CA SER A 287 10.94 23.35 10.38
C SER A 287 9.84 23.91 9.47
N ALA A 288 9.33 23.11 8.53
CA ALA A 288 8.23 23.48 7.63
C ALA A 288 6.83 23.25 8.22
N LEU A 289 6.71 22.41 9.27
CA LEU A 289 5.43 22.10 9.89
C LEU A 289 4.87 23.29 10.68
N GLN A 290 3.57 23.55 10.52
CA GLN A 290 2.87 24.48 11.38
C GLN A 290 2.70 23.86 12.78
N PRO A 291 2.78 24.64 13.88
CA PRO A 291 2.45 24.11 15.20
C PRO A 291 0.99 23.64 15.24
N LEU A 292 0.73 22.51 15.89
CA LEU A 292 -0.67 22.16 16.19
C LEU A 292 -1.29 23.25 17.09
N PRO A 293 -2.57 23.61 16.89
CA PRO A 293 -3.27 24.50 17.81
C PRO A 293 -3.24 23.95 19.24
N SER A 294 -3.23 24.81 20.25
CA SER A 294 -3.20 24.39 21.66
C SER A 294 -4.43 23.55 22.04
N GLN A 295 -5.54 23.76 21.35
CA GLN A 295 -6.79 23.02 21.47
C GLN A 295 -6.89 21.77 20.56
N ALA A 296 -5.82 21.37 19.89
CA ALA A 296 -5.85 20.19 19.02
C ALA A 296 -6.27 18.94 19.79
N THR A 297 -7.18 18.18 19.20
CA THR A 297 -7.73 16.96 19.78
C THR A 297 -6.66 15.86 19.86
N LEU A 298 -6.93 14.79 20.63
CA LEU A 298 -6.05 13.62 20.64
C LEU A 298 -5.94 12.99 19.25
N GLU A 299 -7.07 12.88 18.55
CA GLU A 299 -7.11 12.31 17.20
C GLU A 299 -6.28 13.10 16.19
N GLU A 300 -6.31 14.44 16.24
CA GLU A 300 -5.49 15.29 15.37
C GLU A 300 -3.99 15.11 15.63
N LYS A 301 -3.60 14.90 16.90
CA LYS A 301 -2.21 14.63 17.29
C LYS A 301 -1.77 13.25 16.79
N GLU A 302 -2.57 12.22 17.05
CA GLU A 302 -2.28 10.85 16.62
C GLU A 302 -2.22 10.71 15.09
N TYR A 303 -3.11 11.41 14.37
CA TYR A 303 -3.09 11.46 12.92
C TYR A 303 -1.79 12.07 12.40
N ARG A 304 -1.40 13.23 12.95
CA ARG A 304 -0.15 13.90 12.59
C ARG A 304 1.06 13.01 12.89
N ASP A 305 1.12 12.41 14.07
CA ASP A 305 2.21 11.53 14.46
C ASP A 305 2.30 10.32 13.53
N SER A 306 1.16 9.72 13.13
CA SER A 306 1.10 8.60 12.20
C SER A 306 1.55 8.99 10.78
N MET A 307 1.20 10.18 10.30
CA MET A 307 1.68 10.70 9.02
C MET A 307 3.21 10.86 9.04
N LEU A 308 3.74 11.51 10.08
CA LEU A 308 5.19 11.74 10.23
C LEU A 308 5.96 10.43 10.36
N GLU A 309 5.45 9.49 11.17
CA GLU A 309 6.02 8.15 11.30
C GLU A 309 6.04 7.43 9.95
N SER A 310 4.95 7.49 9.19
CA SER A 310 4.85 6.81 7.90
C SER A 310 5.85 7.35 6.89
N PHE A 311 6.02 8.68 6.83
CA PHE A 311 7.04 9.32 5.99
C PHE A 311 8.46 8.94 6.42
N GLU A 312 8.76 8.96 7.72
CA GLU A 312 10.06 8.50 8.25
C GLU A 312 10.33 7.03 7.87
N ARG A 313 9.33 6.15 8.00
CA ARG A 313 9.45 4.74 7.61
C ARG A 313 9.76 4.61 6.12
N GLY A 314 9.16 5.46 5.29
CA GLY A 314 9.46 5.54 3.85
C GLY A 314 10.91 5.93 3.59
N LEU A 315 11.40 7.00 4.21
CA LEU A 315 12.80 7.48 4.11
C LEU A 315 13.83 6.43 4.53
N ARG A 316 13.50 5.58 5.51
CA ARG A 316 14.39 4.53 6.03
C ARG A 316 14.32 3.23 5.22
N SER A 317 13.28 3.05 4.43
CA SER A 317 13.05 1.82 3.66
C SER A 317 13.85 1.80 2.36
N LYS A 318 14.10 0.59 1.85
CA LYS A 318 14.60 0.39 0.49
C LYS A 318 13.52 0.76 -0.54
N PRO A 319 13.90 1.22 -1.75
CA PRO A 319 12.94 1.58 -2.78
C PRO A 319 12.09 0.40 -3.22
N LEU A 320 10.79 0.45 -2.93
CA LEU A 320 9.85 -0.62 -3.22
C LEU A 320 9.59 -0.80 -4.71
N THR A 321 9.78 0.26 -5.50
CA THR A 321 9.72 0.23 -6.96
C THR A 321 10.81 -0.65 -7.57
N CYS A 322 11.90 -0.90 -6.85
CA CYS A 322 13.01 -1.76 -7.26
C CYS A 322 12.80 -3.24 -6.87
N PHE A 323 11.66 -3.60 -6.27
CA PHE A 323 11.40 -4.96 -5.77
C PHE A 323 10.52 -5.77 -6.75
N ARG A 324 10.99 -6.93 -7.19
CA ARG A 324 10.23 -7.86 -8.05
C ARG A 324 9.28 -8.73 -7.23
N TRP A 325 8.13 -8.18 -6.86
CA TRP A 325 7.13 -8.79 -5.97
C TRP A 325 6.78 -10.25 -6.28
N ASP A 326 6.50 -10.57 -7.54
CA ASP A 326 6.10 -11.91 -7.99
C ASP A 326 7.18 -12.98 -7.75
N ARG A 327 8.45 -12.59 -7.77
CA ARG A 327 9.61 -13.47 -7.53
C ARG A 327 9.69 -13.98 -6.08
N TYR A 328 9.10 -13.25 -5.13
CA TYR A 328 9.31 -13.45 -3.70
C TYR A 328 8.04 -13.85 -2.93
N LEU A 329 6.96 -14.22 -3.63
CA LEU A 329 5.69 -14.64 -3.01
C LEU A 329 5.84 -15.80 -2.00
N GLY A 330 6.86 -16.65 -2.18
CA GLY A 330 7.16 -17.77 -1.27
C GLY A 330 8.00 -17.41 -0.05
N TYR A 331 8.49 -16.18 0.08
CA TYR A 331 9.29 -15.75 1.24
C TYR A 331 8.41 -15.36 2.42
N PRO A 332 8.81 -15.67 3.67
CA PRO A 332 8.13 -15.14 4.86
C PRO A 332 7.98 -13.61 4.76
N LEU A 333 6.78 -13.09 5.04
CA LEU A 333 6.50 -11.66 4.94
C LEU A 333 7.44 -10.84 5.84
N GLN A 334 7.73 -11.35 7.03
CA GLN A 334 8.66 -10.72 7.96
C GLN A 334 10.10 -10.65 7.41
N GLU A 335 10.60 -11.72 6.77
CA GLU A 335 11.91 -11.68 6.10
C GLU A 335 11.94 -10.65 4.96
N VAL A 336 10.83 -10.49 4.24
CA VAL A 336 10.69 -9.46 3.19
C VAL A 336 10.74 -8.06 3.80
N ARG A 337 9.99 -7.79 4.88
CA ARG A 337 10.00 -6.48 5.58
C ARG A 337 11.38 -6.13 6.13
N GLU A 338 12.07 -7.10 6.75
CA GLU A 338 13.43 -6.94 7.24
C GLU A 338 14.42 -6.65 6.11
N PHE A 339 14.31 -7.40 5.01
CA PHE A 339 15.13 -7.15 3.83
C PHE A 339 14.90 -5.74 3.29
N LEU A 340 13.65 -5.28 3.23
CA LEU A 340 13.28 -3.93 2.77
C LEU A 340 13.60 -2.84 3.79
N GLY A 341 14.04 -3.20 5.01
CA GLY A 341 14.37 -2.24 6.06
C GLY A 341 13.15 -1.45 6.55
N ILE A 342 11.95 -2.03 6.48
CA ILE A 342 10.71 -1.35 6.89
C ILE A 342 10.53 -1.53 8.40
N PRO A 343 10.62 -0.46 9.21
CA PRO A 343 10.36 -0.56 10.64
C PRO A 343 8.90 -0.92 10.90
N ARG A 344 8.65 -1.69 11.96
CA ARG A 344 7.30 -1.95 12.46
C ARG A 344 6.63 -0.65 12.86
N ARG A 345 5.32 -0.55 12.63
CA ARG A 345 4.53 0.60 13.06
C ARG A 345 4.47 0.69 14.59
N LYS A 346 4.60 1.89 15.15
CA LYS A 346 4.61 2.13 16.61
C LYS A 346 3.21 2.02 17.21
N ILE A 347 2.21 2.52 16.49
CA ILE A 347 0.84 2.61 16.96
C ILE A 347 -0.09 1.98 15.93
N PHE A 348 -0.81 0.95 16.38
CA PHE A 348 -1.98 0.44 15.70
C PHE A 348 -3.21 0.98 16.43
N LYS A 349 -4.22 1.46 15.68
CA LYS A 349 -5.47 1.90 16.31
C LYS A 349 -6.23 0.68 16.82
N ASP A 350 -6.81 0.79 18.03
CA ASP A 350 -7.72 -0.24 18.56
C ASP A 350 -8.80 -0.56 17.51
N SER A 351 -9.10 -1.85 17.31
CA SER A 351 -9.90 -2.43 16.21
C SER A 351 -9.20 -2.64 14.86
N SER A 352 -7.91 -2.30 14.74
CA SER A 352 -7.14 -2.71 13.57
C SER A 352 -7.05 -4.23 13.48
N HIS A 353 -7.52 -4.81 12.38
CA HIS A 353 -7.27 -6.21 12.09
C HIS A 353 -5.81 -6.37 11.68
N TYR A 354 -4.99 -6.97 12.55
CA TYR A 354 -3.75 -7.57 12.09
C TYR A 354 -4.11 -8.68 11.11
N ILE A 355 -3.40 -8.74 9.98
CA ILE A 355 -3.43 -9.97 9.20
C ILE A 355 -2.77 -11.06 10.06
N GLN A 356 -3.20 -12.31 9.89
CA GLN A 356 -2.67 -13.42 10.68
C GLN A 356 -1.16 -13.57 10.47
N ALA A 357 -0.67 -13.20 9.29
CA ALA A 357 0.75 -13.17 8.96
C ALA A 357 1.59 -12.27 9.90
N ASP A 358 1.00 -11.25 10.54
CA ASP A 358 1.72 -10.39 11.49
C ASP A 358 1.96 -11.04 12.86
N LEU A 359 1.29 -12.17 13.14
CA LEU A 359 1.43 -12.93 14.37
C LEU A 359 2.61 -13.91 14.33
N TYR A 360 3.21 -14.10 13.15
CA TYR A 360 4.32 -15.02 12.87
C TYR A 360 5.61 -14.26 12.63
#